data_AF-A0A4Y2PWF5-F1
#
_entry.id   AF-A0A4Y2PWF5-F1
#
_cell.length_a   1.000
_cell.length_b   1.000
_cell.length_c   1.000
_cell.angle_alpha   90.00
_cell.angle_beta   90.00
_cell.angle_gamma   90.00
#
_symmetry.space_group_name_H-M   'P 1'
#
loop_
_entity.id
_entity.type
_entity.pdbx_description
1 polymer ?
#
loop_
_entity_poly.entity_id
_entity_poly.type
_entity_poly.pdbx_seq_one_letter_code
_entity_poly.pdbx_strand_id
1 'polypeptide(L)'
;MTFEEYYATDSSGNEIYKEDRFGNQFYAFVKDSSKVHAKKANGKKFYAQTKDKDEFYPTIRKTSIPIIESNGKTIYAKKANGAQIYPKGKNKKEFVLVNEHSNFYYAKDENDDEVYPTLRNGQQYMPKDGMYAKKSSGEPTYPRDERGLPVYPTDINGNETYALKHPVTNRPIFGLDKEGNQRYAKDRFNDEYYPARETVAKDSFGNDTYASTKDGRIVYPKRSNGNEY
;
A
#
# COMPACT_ATOMS: atom_id res chain seq x y z
N MET A 1 5.86 40.70 -18.04
CA MET A 1 5.70 39.33 -17.53
C MET A 1 4.60 39.40 -16.47
N THR A 2 3.38 38.96 -16.79
CA THR A 2 2.25 38.98 -15.84
C THR A 2 2.36 37.79 -14.92
N PHE A 3 2.65 38.03 -13.64
CA PHE A 3 2.52 37.00 -12.61
C PHE A 3 1.02 36.79 -12.38
N GLU A 4 0.47 35.70 -12.92
CA GLU A 4 -0.84 35.23 -12.46
C GLU A 4 -0.64 34.69 -11.04
N GLU A 5 -1.05 35.47 -10.04
CA GLU A 5 -1.09 35.02 -8.65
C GLU A 5 -2.33 34.14 -8.44
N TYR A 6 -2.12 32.84 -8.22
CA TYR A 6 -3.20 31.88 -7.98
C TYR A 6 -3.51 31.71 -6.48
N TYR A 7 -2.57 32.09 -5.63
CA TYR A 7 -2.62 31.99 -4.18
C TYR A 7 -2.30 33.34 -3.55
N ALA A 8 -2.96 33.65 -2.43
CA ALA A 8 -2.56 34.77 -1.59
C ALA A 8 -1.23 34.44 -0.89
N THR A 9 -0.48 35.45 -0.47
CA THR A 9 0.78 35.29 0.26
C THR A 9 0.70 35.92 1.65
N ASP A 10 1.32 35.28 2.65
CA ASP A 10 1.51 35.91 3.97
C ASP A 10 2.68 36.90 3.96
N SER A 11 2.88 37.62 5.07
CA SER A 11 4.00 38.56 5.25
C SER A 11 5.38 37.92 5.17
N SER A 12 5.48 36.60 5.26
CA SER A 12 6.71 35.83 5.12
C SER A 12 6.91 35.30 3.70
N GLY A 13 5.99 35.57 2.78
CA GLY A 13 6.05 35.13 1.39
C GLY A 13 5.60 33.68 1.16
N ASN A 14 4.89 33.07 2.10
CA ASN A 14 4.30 31.75 1.89
C ASN A 14 2.96 31.90 1.16
N GLU A 15 2.75 31.11 0.11
CA GLU A 15 1.44 30.97 -0.51
C GLU A 15 0.46 30.31 0.47
N ILE A 16 -0.80 30.73 0.43
CA ILE A 16 -1.87 30.28 1.32
C ILE A 16 -3.03 29.77 0.46
N TYR A 17 -3.53 28.58 0.82
CA TYR A 17 -4.77 28.08 0.25
C TYR A 17 -5.96 28.88 0.78
N LYS A 18 -6.94 29.13 -0.09
CA LYS A 18 -8.24 29.66 0.38
C LYS A 18 -8.88 28.64 1.31
N GLU A 19 -9.55 29.12 2.35
CA GLU A 19 -10.21 28.30 3.35
C GLU A 19 -11.72 28.64 3.41
N ASP A 20 -12.58 27.65 3.61
CA ASP A 20 -14.00 27.89 3.89
C ASP A 20 -14.24 28.22 5.38
N ARG A 21 -15.48 28.55 5.72
CA ARG A 21 -15.92 28.82 7.11
C ARG A 21 -15.75 27.63 8.08
N PHE A 22 -15.44 26.43 7.57
CA PHE A 22 -15.31 25.21 8.34
C PHE A 22 -13.85 24.77 8.50
N GLY A 23 -12.90 25.48 7.88
CA GLY A 23 -11.47 25.18 7.98
C GLY A 23 -10.93 24.30 6.85
N ASN A 24 -11.69 24.06 5.77
CA ASN A 24 -11.21 23.26 4.64
C ASN A 24 -10.50 24.15 3.62
N GLN A 25 -9.32 23.74 3.19
CA GLN A 25 -8.53 24.44 2.19
C GLN A 25 -8.92 24.03 0.77
N PHE A 26 -8.72 24.92 -0.20
CA PHE A 26 -9.02 24.68 -1.60
C PHE A 26 -7.86 25.04 -2.52
N TYR A 27 -7.60 24.14 -3.47
CA TYR A 27 -6.70 24.38 -4.58
C TYR A 27 -7.22 25.47 -5.52
N ALA A 28 -6.30 26.26 -6.07
CA ALA A 28 -6.63 27.16 -7.16
C ALA A 28 -7.09 26.39 -8.40
N PHE A 29 -8.08 26.95 -9.11
CA PHE A 29 -8.60 26.36 -10.34
C PHE A 29 -7.67 26.68 -11.51
N VAL A 30 -6.69 25.81 -11.74
CA VAL A 30 -5.70 25.94 -12.82
C VAL A 30 -5.69 24.72 -13.74
N LYS A 31 -5.48 24.95 -15.04
CA LYS A 31 -5.30 23.85 -16.02
C LYS A 31 -3.89 23.25 -15.98
N ASP A 32 -2.91 24.03 -15.57
CA ASP A 32 -1.50 23.64 -15.49
C ASP A 32 -1.19 22.97 -14.14
N SER A 33 -0.87 21.67 -14.18
CA SER A 33 -0.53 20.88 -13.00
C SER A 33 0.71 21.37 -12.26
N SER A 34 1.61 22.10 -12.93
CA SER A 34 2.83 22.62 -12.28
C SER A 34 2.53 23.75 -11.29
N LYS A 35 1.38 24.41 -11.44
CA LYS A 35 0.93 25.58 -10.67
C LYS A 35 -0.12 25.25 -9.60
N VAL A 36 -0.58 24.00 -9.56
CA VAL A 36 -1.70 23.63 -8.68
C VAL A 36 -1.30 23.58 -7.21
N HIS A 37 -0.03 23.39 -6.86
CA HIS A 37 0.38 23.35 -5.44
C HIS A 37 0.86 24.71 -4.97
N ALA A 38 0.42 25.11 -3.78
CA ALA A 38 0.97 26.26 -3.07
C ALA A 38 2.39 25.94 -2.60
N LYS A 39 3.21 26.98 -2.43
CA LYS A 39 4.62 26.93 -2.06
C LYS A 39 4.90 27.80 -0.86
N LYS A 40 5.76 27.33 0.02
CA LYS A 40 6.37 28.15 1.07
C LYS A 40 7.40 29.11 0.45
N ALA A 41 7.82 30.11 1.22
CA ALA A 41 8.80 31.12 0.78
C ALA A 41 10.13 30.50 0.31
N ASN A 42 10.49 29.34 0.86
CA ASN A 42 11.65 28.54 0.43
C ASN A 42 11.43 27.72 -0.86
N GLY A 43 10.29 27.89 -1.53
CA GLY A 43 9.91 27.18 -2.75
C GLY A 43 9.32 25.78 -2.55
N LYS A 44 9.28 25.26 -1.31
CA LYS A 44 8.76 23.92 -1.03
C LYS A 44 7.24 23.89 -1.20
N LYS A 45 6.76 22.99 -2.07
CA LYS A 45 5.33 22.74 -2.27
C LYS A 45 4.73 21.99 -1.07
N PHE A 46 3.46 22.23 -0.79
CA PHE A 46 2.69 21.50 0.23
C PHE A 46 1.27 21.21 -0.24
N TYR A 47 0.59 20.25 0.40
CA TYR A 47 -0.79 19.90 0.07
C TYR A 47 -1.78 20.80 0.82
N ALA A 48 -2.96 20.98 0.25
CA ALA A 48 -4.09 21.57 0.96
C ALA A 48 -4.61 20.56 1.99
N GLN A 49 -5.17 21.08 3.08
CA GLN A 49 -5.67 20.29 4.21
C GLN A 49 -7.17 20.49 4.43
N THR A 50 -7.83 19.44 4.90
CA THR A 50 -9.18 19.55 5.47
C THR A 50 -9.13 20.21 6.85
N LYS A 51 -10.31 20.52 7.41
CA LYS A 51 -10.44 21.00 8.79
C LYS A 51 -9.78 20.05 9.82
N ASP A 52 -9.80 18.75 9.51
CA ASP A 52 -9.28 17.68 10.36
C ASP A 52 -7.77 17.46 10.15
N LYS A 53 -7.11 18.31 9.35
CA LYS A 53 -5.67 18.27 9.01
C LYS A 53 -5.27 17.10 8.10
N ASP A 54 -6.23 16.45 7.46
CA ASP A 54 -5.93 15.50 6.39
C ASP A 54 -5.52 16.26 5.12
N GLU A 55 -4.35 15.94 4.58
CA GLU A 55 -3.94 16.40 3.27
C GLU A 55 -4.70 15.65 2.18
N PHE A 56 -4.91 16.30 1.04
CA PHE A 56 -5.54 15.67 -0.12
C PHE A 56 -4.91 16.12 -1.42
N TYR A 57 -4.98 15.28 -2.46
CA TYR A 57 -4.44 15.62 -3.76
C TYR A 57 -5.31 16.62 -4.51
N PRO A 58 -4.71 17.60 -5.23
CA PRO A 58 -5.43 18.27 -6.29
C PRO A 58 -5.76 17.27 -7.38
N THR A 59 -6.92 17.46 -8.02
CA THR A 59 -7.38 16.58 -9.09
C THR A 59 -7.53 17.37 -10.38
N ILE A 60 -6.76 17.00 -11.41
CA ILE A 60 -6.86 17.57 -12.76
C ILE A 60 -7.29 16.45 -13.70
N ARG A 61 -8.37 16.67 -14.46
CA ARG A 61 -8.95 15.66 -15.38
C ARG A 61 -9.21 14.29 -14.71
N LYS A 62 -9.66 14.31 -13.44
CA LYS A 62 -9.92 13.14 -12.58
C LYS A 62 -8.67 12.33 -12.16
N THR A 63 -7.48 12.89 -12.33
CA THR A 63 -6.23 12.30 -11.86
C THR A 63 -5.65 13.13 -10.72
N SER A 64 -5.28 12.48 -9.62
CA SER A 64 -4.54 13.08 -8.51
C SER A 64 -3.16 13.53 -8.98
N ILE A 65 -2.77 14.75 -8.60
CA ILE A 65 -1.47 15.33 -8.96
C ILE A 65 -0.59 15.34 -7.71
N PRO A 66 0.41 14.45 -7.59
CA PRO A 66 1.33 14.48 -6.48
C PRO A 66 2.32 15.65 -6.58
N ILE A 67 2.90 16.03 -5.45
CA ILE A 67 4.05 16.91 -5.36
C ILE A 67 5.28 16.12 -5.82
N ILE A 68 6.03 16.74 -6.72
CA ILE A 68 7.36 16.31 -7.17
C ILE A 68 8.34 17.38 -6.70
N GLU A 69 9.29 16.99 -5.86
CA GLU A 69 10.40 17.84 -5.40
C GLU A 69 11.43 18.04 -6.54
N SER A 70 12.36 18.98 -6.36
CA SER A 70 13.38 19.32 -7.36
C SER A 70 14.39 18.18 -7.62
N ASN A 71 14.53 17.25 -6.69
CA ASN A 71 15.30 16.00 -6.83
C ASN A 71 14.44 14.84 -7.38
N GLY A 72 13.26 15.16 -7.89
CA GLY A 72 12.25 14.25 -8.44
C GLY A 72 11.72 13.20 -7.48
N LYS A 73 11.97 13.34 -6.18
CA LYS A 73 11.23 12.61 -5.16
C LYS A 73 9.77 13.05 -5.18
N THR A 74 8.86 12.09 -5.24
CA THR A 74 7.42 12.39 -5.15
C THR A 74 6.91 12.19 -3.73
N ILE A 75 5.97 13.01 -3.28
CA ILE A 75 5.53 13.01 -1.88
C ILE A 75 4.10 12.49 -1.80
N TYR A 76 3.82 11.55 -0.91
CA TYR A 76 2.44 11.18 -0.60
C TYR A 76 1.75 12.27 0.25
N ALA A 77 0.49 12.54 -0.04
CA ALA A 77 -0.37 13.27 0.90
C ALA A 77 -0.55 12.42 2.16
N LYS A 78 -0.74 13.06 3.32
CA LYS A 78 -0.89 12.39 4.61
C LYS A 78 -2.18 12.78 5.31
N LYS A 79 -2.78 11.80 5.97
CA LYS A 79 -3.81 12.02 6.97
C LYS A 79 -3.20 12.66 8.23
N ALA A 80 -4.05 13.20 9.09
CA ALA A 80 -3.67 13.77 10.37
C ALA A 80 -2.95 12.77 11.29
N ASN A 81 -3.30 11.48 11.20
CA ASN A 81 -2.63 10.40 11.94
C ASN A 81 -1.26 10.01 11.34
N GLY A 82 -0.80 10.66 10.27
CA GLY A 82 0.47 10.39 9.61
C GLY A 82 0.39 9.37 8.47
N ALA A 83 -0.70 8.61 8.35
CA ALA A 83 -0.89 7.62 7.29
C ALA A 83 -0.90 8.31 5.91
N GLN A 84 -0.14 7.74 4.98
CA GLN A 84 0.01 8.23 3.62
C GLN A 84 -1.14 7.75 2.75
N ILE A 85 -1.52 8.58 1.78
CA ILE A 85 -2.65 8.37 0.89
C ILE A 85 -2.12 8.13 -0.51
N TYR A 86 -2.55 7.06 -1.15
CA TYR A 86 -2.25 6.85 -2.56
C TYR A 86 -2.92 7.88 -3.47
N PRO A 87 -2.21 8.44 -4.47
CA PRO A 87 -2.85 9.19 -5.53
C PRO A 87 -3.70 8.24 -6.40
N LYS A 88 -4.77 8.77 -7.00
CA LYS A 88 -5.72 8.01 -7.81
C LYS A 88 -5.71 8.48 -9.26
N GLY A 89 -5.69 7.53 -10.19
CA GLY A 89 -5.87 7.82 -11.60
C GLY A 89 -7.34 8.05 -11.96
N LYS A 90 -7.60 8.41 -13.22
CA LYS A 90 -8.95 8.62 -13.79
C LYS A 90 -9.96 7.52 -13.46
N ASN A 91 -9.49 6.28 -13.32
CA ASN A 91 -10.33 5.10 -13.06
C ASN A 91 -10.50 4.80 -11.56
N LYS A 92 -10.09 5.71 -10.68
CA LYS A 92 -10.02 5.55 -9.22
C LYS A 92 -9.07 4.46 -8.72
N LYS A 93 -8.30 3.83 -9.61
CA LYS A 93 -7.19 2.95 -9.27
C LYS A 93 -6.08 3.77 -8.59
N GLU A 94 -5.62 3.31 -7.44
CA GLU A 94 -4.47 3.87 -6.75
C GLU A 94 -3.19 3.55 -7.53
N PHE A 95 -2.17 4.40 -7.44
CA PHE A 95 -0.88 4.12 -8.05
C PHE A 95 0.27 4.49 -7.13
N VAL A 96 1.32 3.66 -7.14
CA VAL A 96 2.55 3.95 -6.43
C VAL A 96 3.27 5.13 -7.03
N LEU A 97 3.88 5.88 -6.15
CA LEU A 97 4.86 6.91 -6.48
C LEU A 97 6.19 6.28 -6.89
N VAL A 98 6.89 7.00 -7.74
CA VAL A 98 8.17 6.61 -8.33
C VAL A 98 9.14 7.78 -8.21
N ASN A 99 10.41 7.48 -8.01
CA ASN A 99 11.47 8.49 -8.04
C ASN A 99 12.14 8.56 -9.42
N GLU A 100 13.11 9.47 -9.59
CA GLU A 100 13.85 9.65 -10.84
C GLU A 100 14.57 8.39 -11.35
N HIS A 101 14.91 7.47 -10.44
CA HIS A 101 15.58 6.21 -10.76
C HIS A 101 14.61 5.08 -11.09
N SER A 102 13.33 5.39 -11.31
CA SER A 102 12.27 4.39 -11.53
C SER A 102 12.07 3.41 -10.36
N ASN A 103 12.50 3.79 -9.15
CA ASN A 103 12.24 3.01 -7.95
C ASN A 103 10.87 3.40 -7.40
N PHE A 104 9.97 2.42 -7.37
CA PHE A 104 8.68 2.53 -6.72
C PHE A 104 8.84 2.48 -5.21
N TYR A 105 7.93 3.12 -4.49
CA TYR A 105 7.84 2.99 -3.04
C TYR A 105 6.38 3.00 -2.59
N TYR A 106 6.09 2.15 -1.62
CA TYR A 106 4.77 2.04 -1.04
C TYR A 106 4.44 3.28 -0.19
N ALA A 107 3.15 3.60 -0.11
CA ALA A 107 2.66 4.48 0.93
C ALA A 107 2.78 3.74 2.27
N LYS A 108 2.83 4.49 3.37
CA LYS A 108 2.89 3.93 4.72
C LYS A 108 1.65 4.27 5.54
N ASP A 109 1.25 3.39 6.44
CA ASP A 109 0.20 3.68 7.41
C ASP A 109 0.73 4.50 8.61
N GLU A 110 -0.10 4.69 9.63
CA GLU A 110 0.27 5.38 10.87
C GLU A 110 1.36 4.68 11.69
N ASN A 111 1.60 3.39 11.48
CA ASN A 111 2.60 2.59 12.16
C ASN A 111 3.92 2.51 11.37
N ASP A 112 4.04 3.27 10.28
CA ASP A 112 5.16 3.23 9.33
C ASP A 112 5.27 1.89 8.57
N ASP A 113 4.21 1.07 8.58
CA ASP A 113 4.11 -0.15 7.77
C ASP A 113 3.74 0.24 6.33
N GLU A 114 4.42 -0.36 5.36
CA GLU A 114 4.09 -0.18 3.94
C GLU A 114 2.75 -0.85 3.61
N VAL A 115 1.91 -0.13 2.88
CA VAL A 115 0.60 -0.61 2.43
C VAL A 115 0.57 -0.78 0.93
N TYR A 116 -0.07 -1.84 0.44
CA TYR A 116 -0.27 -2.03 -0.99
C TYR A 116 -1.30 -1.05 -1.56
N PRO A 117 -1.11 -0.56 -2.79
CA PRO A 117 -2.16 0.18 -3.50
C PRO A 117 -3.33 -0.75 -3.82
N THR A 118 -4.53 -0.16 -3.87
CA THR A 118 -5.76 -0.91 -4.13
C THR A 118 -6.38 -0.60 -5.51
N LEU A 119 -7.02 -1.63 -6.06
CA LEU A 119 -7.94 -1.52 -7.17
C LEU A 119 -9.31 -1.03 -6.68
N ARG A 120 -10.19 -0.66 -7.62
CA ARG A 120 -11.54 -0.15 -7.29
C ARG A 120 -12.40 -1.15 -6.50
N ASN A 121 -12.16 -2.45 -6.67
CA ASN A 121 -12.85 -3.53 -5.95
C ASN A 121 -12.26 -3.79 -4.54
N GLY A 122 -11.22 -3.07 -4.12
CA GLY A 122 -10.56 -3.26 -2.82
C GLY A 122 -9.40 -4.26 -2.85
N GLN A 123 -9.20 -5.00 -3.95
CA GLN A 123 -8.04 -5.88 -4.11
C GLN A 123 -6.75 -5.06 -4.07
N GLN A 124 -5.83 -5.46 -3.21
CA GLN A 124 -4.46 -4.97 -3.20
C GLN A 124 -3.68 -5.57 -4.35
N TYR A 125 -2.75 -4.80 -4.90
CA TYR A 125 -1.90 -5.30 -5.97
C TYR A 125 -0.45 -4.88 -5.78
N MET A 126 0.44 -5.77 -6.19
CA MET A 126 1.86 -5.51 -6.27
C MET A 126 2.17 -4.80 -7.61
N PRO A 127 2.77 -3.61 -7.63
CA PRO A 127 3.04 -2.87 -8.87
C PRO A 127 4.05 -3.54 -9.80
N LYS A 128 4.97 -4.34 -9.23
CA LYS A 128 6.02 -5.05 -9.94
C LYS A 128 6.38 -6.33 -9.19
N ASP A 129 6.60 -7.42 -9.91
CA ASP A 129 6.99 -8.70 -9.32
C ASP A 129 8.19 -8.57 -8.38
N GLY A 130 8.07 -9.19 -7.20
CA GLY A 130 9.09 -9.16 -6.15
C GLY A 130 9.09 -7.88 -5.29
N MET A 131 8.28 -6.88 -5.60
CA MET A 131 8.15 -5.67 -4.79
C MET A 131 7.16 -5.91 -3.64
N TYR A 132 7.58 -6.54 -2.56
CA TYR A 132 6.68 -6.77 -1.42
C TYR A 132 6.67 -5.60 -0.44
N ALA A 133 5.49 -5.27 0.08
CA ALA A 133 5.34 -4.27 1.13
C ALA A 133 5.87 -4.85 2.44
N LYS A 134 6.53 -4.01 3.25
CA LYS A 134 7.15 -4.41 4.51
C LYS A 134 6.53 -3.69 5.69
N LYS A 135 6.42 -4.39 6.80
CA LYS A 135 6.19 -3.76 8.11
C LYS A 135 7.37 -2.86 8.46
N SER A 136 7.16 -1.94 9.39
CA SER A 136 8.17 -1.14 10.07
C SER A 136 9.29 -1.99 10.69
N SER A 137 9.00 -3.23 11.08
CA SER A 137 9.98 -4.23 11.52
C SER A 137 10.90 -4.76 10.40
N GLY A 138 10.60 -4.45 9.14
CA GLY A 138 11.29 -4.95 7.95
C GLY A 138 10.76 -6.28 7.41
N GLU A 139 9.80 -6.92 8.10
CA GLU A 139 9.17 -8.16 7.64
C GLU A 139 8.28 -7.92 6.41
N PRO A 140 8.49 -8.63 5.28
CA PRO A 140 7.65 -8.47 4.10
C PRO A 140 6.28 -9.13 4.29
N THR A 141 5.29 -8.65 3.55
CA THR A 141 3.89 -9.10 3.62
C THR A 141 3.37 -9.41 2.22
N TYR A 142 2.30 -10.21 2.14
CA TYR A 142 1.60 -10.46 0.88
C TYR A 142 0.46 -9.46 0.67
N PRO A 143 0.16 -9.07 -0.59
CA PRO A 143 -1.06 -8.34 -0.90
C PRO A 143 -2.27 -9.22 -0.64
N ARG A 144 -3.44 -8.59 -0.50
CA ARG A 144 -4.73 -9.28 -0.28
C ARG A 144 -5.73 -9.05 -1.40
N ASP A 145 -6.59 -10.03 -1.63
CA ASP A 145 -7.72 -9.93 -2.54
C ASP A 145 -8.86 -9.06 -1.97
N GLU A 146 -9.95 -8.90 -2.73
CA GLU A 146 -11.12 -8.13 -2.29
C GLU A 146 -11.87 -8.74 -1.08
N ARG A 147 -11.60 -10.01 -0.76
CA ARG A 147 -12.16 -10.71 0.42
C ARG A 147 -11.26 -10.57 1.63
N GLY A 148 -10.06 -10.01 1.44
CA GLY A 148 -9.03 -9.88 2.47
C GLY A 148 -8.18 -11.13 2.64
N LEU A 149 -8.19 -12.07 1.70
CA LEU A 149 -7.31 -13.25 1.70
C LEU A 149 -5.97 -12.91 1.05
N PRO A 150 -4.85 -13.49 1.50
CA PRO A 150 -3.56 -13.23 0.90
C PRO A 150 -3.49 -13.76 -0.54
N VAL A 151 -2.78 -13.03 -1.39
CA VAL A 151 -2.52 -13.38 -2.78
C VAL A 151 -1.06 -13.81 -2.89
N TYR A 152 -0.88 -15.11 -3.10
CA TYR A 152 0.43 -15.71 -3.32
C TYR A 152 0.80 -15.67 -4.81
N PRO A 153 2.08 -15.46 -5.16
CA PRO A 153 2.54 -15.59 -6.55
C PRO A 153 2.44 -17.04 -7.00
N THR A 154 2.04 -17.24 -8.26
CA THR A 154 1.90 -18.57 -8.86
C THR A 154 3.11 -18.95 -9.71
N ASP A 155 3.50 -20.23 -9.67
CA ASP A 155 4.49 -20.80 -10.59
C ASP A 155 3.90 -21.02 -12.00
N ILE A 156 4.73 -21.51 -12.93
CA ILE A 156 4.32 -21.82 -14.32
C ILE A 156 3.25 -22.92 -14.41
N ASN A 157 3.08 -23.72 -13.37
CA ASN A 157 2.10 -24.80 -13.29
C ASN A 157 0.79 -24.35 -12.64
N GLY A 158 0.70 -23.10 -12.19
CA GLY A 158 -0.46 -22.52 -11.51
C GLY A 158 -0.53 -22.82 -10.02
N ASN A 159 0.54 -23.32 -9.40
CA ASN A 159 0.59 -23.48 -7.94
C ASN A 159 1.00 -22.15 -7.30
N GLU A 160 0.28 -21.71 -6.28
CA GLU A 160 0.72 -20.62 -5.42
C GLU A 160 2.03 -20.99 -4.73
N THR A 161 2.87 -20.00 -4.41
CA THR A 161 4.20 -20.21 -3.85
C THR A 161 4.50 -19.27 -2.68
N TYR A 162 5.22 -19.80 -1.69
CA TYR A 162 5.75 -19.02 -0.58
C TYR A 162 7.03 -18.28 -0.98
N ALA A 163 6.88 -17.21 -1.77
CA ALA A 163 8.00 -16.36 -2.18
C ALA A 163 8.66 -15.55 -1.05
N LEU A 164 7.99 -15.37 0.09
CA LEU A 164 8.49 -14.58 1.21
C LEU A 164 9.09 -15.44 2.30
N LYS A 165 10.22 -14.97 2.83
CA LYS A 165 10.90 -15.58 3.98
C LYS A 165 11.24 -14.52 5.01
N HIS A 166 11.11 -14.88 6.28
CA HIS A 166 11.46 -14.02 7.38
C HIS A 166 12.97 -13.71 7.33
N PRO A 167 13.38 -12.43 7.40
CA PRO A 167 14.75 -12.02 7.13
C PRO A 167 15.79 -12.64 8.08
N VAL A 168 15.40 -12.91 9.34
CA VAL A 168 16.28 -13.53 10.35
C VAL A 168 16.22 -15.06 10.34
N THR A 169 15.03 -15.65 10.46
CA THR A 169 14.88 -17.10 10.61
C THR A 169 14.90 -17.86 9.29
N ASN A 170 14.81 -17.17 8.15
CA ASN A 170 14.69 -17.73 6.80
C ASN A 170 13.49 -18.69 6.64
N ARG A 171 12.53 -18.62 7.56
CA ARG A 171 11.28 -19.41 7.51
C ARG A 171 10.29 -18.77 6.53
N PRO A 172 9.47 -19.57 5.84
CA PRO A 172 8.38 -19.06 5.02
C PRO A 172 7.47 -18.12 5.83
N ILE A 173 7.10 -17.00 5.24
CA ILE A 173 6.08 -16.11 5.80
C ILE A 173 4.73 -16.55 5.26
N PHE A 174 3.76 -16.70 6.15
CA PHE A 174 2.37 -16.87 5.76
C PHE A 174 1.73 -15.52 5.48
N GLY A 175 0.96 -15.45 4.40
CA GLY A 175 -0.01 -14.39 4.20
C GLY A 175 -1.09 -14.43 5.27
N LEU A 176 -1.57 -13.25 5.64
CA LEU A 176 -2.59 -13.06 6.67
C LEU A 176 -3.90 -12.64 6.04
N ASP A 177 -5.01 -13.19 6.54
CA ASP A 177 -6.34 -12.67 6.22
C ASP A 177 -6.65 -11.38 7.02
N LYS A 178 -7.82 -10.79 6.79
CA LYS A 178 -8.27 -9.55 7.46
C LYS A 178 -8.42 -9.69 8.98
N GLU A 179 -8.66 -10.90 9.49
CA GLU A 179 -8.70 -11.21 10.92
C GLU A 179 -7.31 -11.47 11.51
N GLY A 180 -6.27 -11.59 10.68
CA GLY A 180 -4.91 -11.86 11.12
C GLY A 180 -4.58 -13.35 11.21
N ASN A 181 -5.42 -14.23 10.67
CA ASN A 181 -5.10 -15.66 10.58
C ASN A 181 -4.15 -15.92 9.42
N GLN A 182 -3.15 -16.76 9.64
CA GLN A 182 -2.27 -17.26 8.61
C GLN A 182 -3.04 -18.19 7.67
N ARG A 183 -2.83 -18.05 6.36
CA ARG A 183 -3.46 -18.88 5.33
C ARG A 183 -2.42 -19.66 4.56
N TYR A 184 -2.74 -20.89 4.20
CA TYR A 184 -1.86 -21.68 3.35
C TYR A 184 -1.96 -21.24 1.89
N ALA A 185 -0.85 -21.36 1.17
CA ALA A 185 -0.85 -21.34 -0.28
C ALA A 185 -1.51 -22.61 -0.84
N LYS A 186 -2.04 -22.51 -2.05
CA LYS A 186 -2.79 -23.56 -2.73
C LYS A 186 -2.10 -24.04 -3.99
N ASP A 187 -2.25 -25.32 -4.29
CA ASP A 187 -1.81 -25.86 -5.57
C ASP A 187 -2.79 -25.52 -6.71
N ARG A 188 -2.46 -25.94 -7.93
CA ARG A 188 -3.31 -25.75 -9.12
C ARG A 188 -4.68 -26.44 -9.03
N PHE A 189 -4.87 -27.34 -8.08
CA PHE A 189 -6.13 -28.03 -7.80
C PHE A 189 -6.93 -27.37 -6.67
N ASN A 190 -6.43 -26.24 -6.14
CA ASN A 190 -7.00 -25.48 -5.03
C ASN A 190 -6.94 -26.23 -3.69
N ASP A 191 -6.01 -27.19 -3.56
CA ASP A 191 -5.69 -27.85 -2.30
C ASP A 191 -4.59 -27.05 -1.57
N GLU A 192 -4.80 -26.76 -0.28
CA GLU A 192 -3.81 -26.09 0.55
C GLU A 192 -2.63 -27.00 0.87
N TYR A 193 -1.44 -26.43 0.97
CA TYR A 193 -0.24 -27.20 1.28
C TYR A 193 0.72 -26.51 2.25
N TYR A 194 1.43 -27.33 3.02
CA TYR A 194 2.43 -26.89 3.98
C TYR A 194 3.68 -26.35 3.28
N PRO A 195 4.21 -25.19 3.68
CA PRO A 195 5.40 -24.60 3.04
C PRO A 195 6.68 -25.41 3.29
N ALA A 196 6.74 -26.12 4.42
CA ALA A 196 7.82 -27.01 4.81
C ALA A 196 7.34 -28.00 5.88
N ARG A 197 8.13 -29.04 6.15
CA ARG A 197 7.86 -29.98 7.26
C ARG A 197 7.75 -29.20 8.57
N GLU A 198 6.81 -29.61 9.42
CA GLU A 198 6.61 -29.05 10.77
C GLU A 198 6.30 -27.54 10.80
N THR A 199 5.97 -26.92 9.65
CA THR A 199 5.56 -25.52 9.59
C THR A 199 4.05 -25.41 9.52
N VAL A 200 3.41 -25.13 10.64
CA VAL A 200 1.95 -24.96 10.74
C VAL A 200 1.57 -23.49 10.73
N ALA A 201 0.46 -23.18 10.06
CA ALA A 201 -0.13 -21.85 10.07
C ALA A 201 -0.85 -21.65 11.41
N LYS A 202 -0.94 -20.41 11.86
CA LYS A 202 -1.59 -20.02 13.11
C LYS A 202 -2.77 -19.09 12.89
N ASP A 203 -3.82 -19.27 13.69
CA ASP A 203 -4.89 -18.29 13.78
C ASP A 203 -4.43 -17.02 14.52
N SER A 204 -5.29 -16.02 14.56
CA SER A 204 -5.05 -14.74 15.25
C SER A 204 -4.86 -14.86 16.77
N PHE A 205 -5.23 -16.00 17.37
CA PHE A 205 -5.01 -16.32 18.78
C PHE A 205 -3.73 -17.14 19.02
N GLY A 206 -3.04 -17.55 17.96
CA GLY A 206 -1.81 -18.34 18.00
C GLY A 206 -2.01 -19.85 17.98
N ASN A 207 -3.24 -20.33 17.81
CA ASN A 207 -3.56 -21.76 17.71
C ASN A 207 -3.16 -22.31 16.34
N ASP A 208 -2.75 -23.56 16.31
CA ASP A 208 -2.38 -24.22 15.05
C ASP A 208 -3.63 -24.46 14.18
N THR A 209 -3.44 -24.21 12.89
CA THR A 209 -4.42 -24.48 11.83
C THR A 209 -3.79 -25.45 10.83
N TYR A 210 -4.63 -26.20 10.12
CA TYR A 210 -4.19 -27.26 9.23
C TYR A 210 -4.64 -26.97 7.81
N ALA A 211 -3.79 -27.35 6.86
CA ALA A 211 -4.12 -27.27 5.44
C ALA A 211 -5.34 -28.15 5.13
N SER A 212 -6.13 -27.75 4.15
CA SER A 212 -7.32 -28.46 3.70
C SER A 212 -7.35 -28.63 2.18
N THR A 213 -7.93 -29.74 1.72
CA THR A 213 -8.23 -29.91 0.30
C THR A 213 -9.35 -28.97 -0.12
N LYS A 214 -9.54 -28.78 -1.43
CA LYS A 214 -10.65 -28.00 -2.01
C LYS A 214 -12.04 -28.46 -1.53
N ASP A 215 -12.15 -29.74 -1.16
CA ASP A 215 -13.38 -30.37 -0.65
C ASP A 215 -13.53 -30.23 0.88
N GLY A 216 -12.61 -29.50 1.54
CA GLY A 216 -12.61 -29.24 2.97
C GLY A 216 -12.04 -30.36 3.84
N ARG A 217 -11.35 -31.35 3.26
CA ARG A 217 -10.71 -32.41 4.05
C ARG A 217 -9.41 -31.91 4.64
N ILE A 218 -9.24 -32.06 5.95
CA ILE A 218 -8.01 -31.69 6.64
C ILE A 218 -6.85 -32.59 6.17
N VAL A 219 -5.73 -31.95 5.84
CA VAL A 219 -4.45 -32.58 5.51
C VAL A 219 -3.53 -32.38 6.70
N TYR A 220 -3.13 -33.43 7.39
CA TYR A 220 -2.21 -33.32 8.52
C TYR A 220 -0.75 -33.19 8.07
N PRO A 221 0.09 -32.43 8.79
CA PRO A 221 1.50 -32.31 8.45
C PRO A 221 2.18 -33.65 8.68
N LYS A 222 3.06 -34.06 7.76
CA LYS A 222 3.84 -35.29 7.90
C LYS A 222 5.10 -35.06 8.72
N ARG A 223 5.36 -35.94 9.67
CA ARG A 223 6.60 -36.03 10.45
C ARG A 223 7.76 -36.52 9.60
N SER A 224 8.98 -36.43 10.12
CA SER A 224 10.21 -36.91 9.47
C SER A 224 10.19 -38.40 9.08
N ASN A 225 9.39 -39.21 9.78
CA ASN A 225 9.17 -40.64 9.52
C ASN A 225 8.00 -40.94 8.57
N GLY A 226 7.34 -39.90 8.02
CA GLY A 226 6.21 -40.05 7.09
C GLY A 226 4.84 -40.21 7.76
N ASN A 227 4.78 -40.32 9.09
CA ASN A 227 3.50 -40.40 9.81
C ASN A 227 2.84 -39.02 9.90
N GLU A 228 1.52 -39.00 9.87
CA GLU A 228 0.72 -37.80 10.13
C GLU A 228 0.83 -37.38 11.60
N TYR A 229 0.74 -36.07 11.86
CA TYR A 229 0.91 -35.50 13.20
C TYR A 229 -0.22 -35.86 14.15
#